data_AF-A0A849H6U9-F1
#
_entry.id   AF-A0A849H6U9-F1
#
_cell.length_a   1.000
_cell.length_b   1.000
_cell.length_c   1.000
_cell.angle_alpha   90.00
_cell.angle_beta   90.00
_cell.angle_gamma   90.00
#
_symmetry.space_group_name_H-M   'P 1'
#
loop_
_entity.id
_entity.type
_entity.pdbx_description
1 polymer ?
#
loop_
_entity_poly.entity_id
_entity_poly.type
_entity_poly.pdbx_seq_one_letter_code
_entity_poly.pdbx_strand_id
1 'polypeptide(L)'
;MKAGIAVLGMVAVLAACGGGHTPEDTHAGSSEHVSGITVGMEEVQINVPVEGTVVARNRAEISTRMMARVSDLTADVGTKVRAGQVLIRLGTEDIAANRAKAEAAVMVASAARDEAEKHASRMDALLAQDVVPQVQRDQAHLQLKQAQSQLAMATATLSEVETAGSYASIRAPFAGEVVGRYIDKGDVAAPGMPLLVVEEAGPRDGRLAVPVGAASGLEVGSTIQ
;
A
#
# COMPACT_ATOMS: atom_id res chain seq x y z
N MET A 1 -19.58 39.56 64.68
CA MET A 1 -20.20 40.16 65.89
C MET A 1 -20.82 39.04 66.72
N LYS A 2 -20.40 38.93 67.98
CA LYS A 2 -21.06 38.33 69.18
C LYS A 2 -21.38 36.81 69.11
N ALA A 3 -20.75 35.89 69.85
CA ALA A 3 -20.49 35.73 71.30
C ALA A 3 -21.65 35.10 72.10
N GLY A 4 -21.30 34.19 73.04
CA GLY A 4 -22.12 33.68 74.16
C GLY A 4 -22.33 32.16 74.09
N ILE A 5 -21.69 31.25 74.84
CA ILE A 5 -21.29 31.12 76.27
C ILE A 5 -22.47 30.90 77.25
N ALA A 6 -22.50 29.65 77.74
CA ALA A 6 -22.76 29.17 79.11
C ALA A 6 -24.18 29.09 79.72
N VAL A 7 -24.18 28.27 80.79
CA VAL A 7 -25.07 28.15 81.96
C VAL A 7 -25.89 26.85 81.91
N LEU A 8 -25.60 25.79 82.68
CA LEU A 8 -25.34 25.58 84.12
C LEU A 8 -26.61 25.42 84.97
N GLY A 9 -26.73 24.24 85.60
CA GLY A 9 -27.43 24.00 86.86
C GLY A 9 -28.68 23.10 86.78
N MET A 10 -29.13 22.40 87.81
CA MET A 10 -28.63 22.00 89.13
C MET A 10 -29.88 21.41 89.86
N VAL A 11 -29.80 20.17 90.39
CA VAL A 11 -30.57 19.64 91.57
C VAL A 11 -32.09 19.40 91.29
N ALA A 12 -32.81 18.35 91.73
CA ALA A 12 -32.94 17.80 93.08
C ALA A 12 -33.93 16.58 93.17
N VAL A 13 -33.53 15.55 93.93
CA VAL A 13 -34.24 14.71 94.95
C VAL A 13 -35.40 13.72 94.65
N LEU A 14 -35.33 12.62 95.44
CA LEU A 14 -36.34 11.71 96.04
C LEU A 14 -36.49 10.34 95.34
N ALA A 15 -35.83 9.26 95.79
CA ALA A 15 -36.05 8.45 97.00
C ALA A 15 -37.36 7.62 96.99
N ALA A 16 -37.25 6.31 96.71
CA ALA A 16 -38.11 5.26 97.26
C ALA A 16 -37.48 3.86 97.04
N CYS A 17 -37.09 3.21 98.13
CA CYS A 17 -36.76 1.77 98.16
C CYS A 17 -38.05 0.93 98.15
N GLY A 18 -38.05 -0.14 97.37
CA GLY A 18 -39.01 -1.26 97.46
C GLY A 18 -38.40 -2.47 96.75
N GLY A 19 -38.20 -3.57 97.47
CA GLY A 19 -37.30 -4.66 97.10
C GLY A 19 -37.90 -5.81 96.27
N GLY A 20 -36.97 -6.70 95.87
CA GLY A 20 -37.16 -8.14 95.64
C GLY A 20 -38.02 -8.57 94.44
N HIS A 21 -37.38 -9.06 93.38
CA HIS A 21 -37.42 -10.47 92.95
C HIS A 21 -36.83 -10.66 91.54
N THR A 22 -36.11 -11.78 91.41
CA THR A 22 -35.59 -12.55 90.27
C THR A 22 -35.86 -12.06 88.83
N PRO A 23 -34.83 -11.95 87.96
CA PRO A 23 -35.02 -11.60 86.55
C PRO A 23 -35.52 -12.81 85.74
N GLU A 24 -36.68 -12.67 85.11
CA GLU A 24 -37.22 -13.57 84.10
C GLU A 24 -37.08 -12.88 82.73
N ASP A 25 -36.19 -13.45 81.92
CA ASP A 25 -36.14 -13.49 80.44
C ASP A 25 -36.72 -12.31 79.64
N THR A 26 -35.85 -11.34 79.34
CA THR A 26 -36.00 -10.49 78.16
C THR A 26 -35.43 -11.23 76.95
N HIS A 27 -36.30 -11.56 75.99
CA HIS A 27 -35.91 -12.03 74.65
C HIS A 27 -34.94 -11.03 74.00
N ALA A 28 -33.66 -11.40 74.02
CA ALA A 28 -32.65 -10.82 73.17
C ALA A 28 -33.01 -11.12 71.72
N GLY A 29 -33.30 -10.07 70.94
CA GLY A 29 -33.28 -10.16 69.49
C GLY A 29 -31.92 -10.71 69.07
N SER A 30 -31.94 -11.91 68.51
CA SER A 30 -30.77 -12.57 67.96
C SER A 30 -30.23 -11.74 66.80
N SER A 31 -29.20 -10.95 67.08
CA SER A 31 -28.36 -10.34 66.07
C SER A 31 -27.55 -11.44 65.41
N GLU A 32 -27.99 -11.91 64.23
CA GLU A 32 -27.13 -12.73 63.37
C GLU A 32 -25.92 -11.88 62.96
N HIS A 33 -24.73 -12.30 63.41
CA HIS A 33 -23.48 -11.71 62.94
C HIS A 33 -23.22 -12.19 61.51
N VAL A 34 -23.57 -11.37 60.53
CA VAL A 34 -23.15 -11.56 59.16
C VAL A 34 -21.79 -10.87 58.98
N SER A 35 -20.74 -11.67 58.82
CA SER A 35 -19.40 -11.16 58.54
C SER A 35 -19.34 -10.67 57.08
N GLY A 36 -19.53 -9.37 56.88
CA GLY A 36 -19.34 -8.73 55.59
C GLY A 36 -17.85 -8.51 55.30
N ILE A 37 -17.41 -8.83 54.09
CA ILE A 37 -16.08 -8.47 53.57
C ILE A 37 -16.22 -7.12 52.88
N THR A 38 -15.44 -6.11 53.29
CA THR A 38 -15.42 -4.81 52.59
C THR A 38 -14.57 -4.96 51.33
N VAL A 39 -15.19 -4.88 50.17
CA VAL A 39 -14.50 -4.95 48.87
C VAL A 39 -14.00 -3.55 48.51
N GLY A 40 -12.67 -3.39 48.48
CA GLY A 40 -12.04 -2.20 47.89
C GLY A 40 -11.97 -2.36 46.37
N MET A 41 -12.36 -1.32 45.63
CA MET A 41 -12.06 -1.27 44.20
C MET A 41 -10.62 -0.79 44.04
N GLU A 42 -9.78 -1.66 43.47
CA GLU A 42 -8.42 -1.35 43.03
C GLU A 42 -8.37 -1.53 41.52
N GLU A 43 -7.72 -0.59 40.82
CA GLU A 43 -7.53 -0.72 39.37
C GLU A 43 -6.54 -1.85 39.09
N VAL A 44 -7.04 -2.94 38.53
CA VAL A 44 -6.21 -4.07 38.10
C VAL A 44 -5.77 -3.84 36.66
N GLN A 45 -4.46 -3.69 36.45
CA GLN A 45 -3.88 -3.66 35.11
C GLN A 45 -3.86 -5.09 34.53
N ILE A 46 -4.76 -5.36 33.58
CA ILE A 46 -4.80 -6.63 32.86
C ILE A 46 -3.85 -6.55 31.67
N ASN A 47 -2.67 -7.13 31.82
CA ASN A 47 -1.72 -7.28 30.72
C ASN A 47 -2.02 -8.56 29.95
N VAL A 48 -2.38 -8.41 28.67
CA VAL A 48 -2.57 -9.56 27.77
C VAL A 48 -1.32 -9.68 26.91
N PRO A 49 -0.43 -10.67 27.16
CA PRO A 49 0.71 -10.88 26.28
C PRO A 49 0.20 -11.27 24.90
N VAL A 50 0.59 -10.50 23.89
CA VAL A 50 0.23 -10.73 22.49
C VAL A 50 1.49 -11.02 21.71
N GLU A 51 1.45 -12.07 20.89
CA GLU A 51 2.54 -12.35 19.96
C GLU A 51 2.44 -11.40 18.78
N GLY A 52 3.58 -10.86 18.35
CA GLY A 52 3.64 -9.97 17.22
C GLY A 52 4.93 -10.11 16.43
N THR A 53 4.85 -9.79 15.15
CA THR A 53 5.98 -9.82 14.22
C THR A 53 6.24 -8.42 13.71
N VAL A 54 7.52 -8.03 13.68
CA VAL A 54 7.96 -6.78 13.05
C VAL A 54 8.13 -7.02 11.56
N VAL A 55 7.43 -6.24 10.74
CA VAL A 55 7.48 -6.36 9.27
C VAL A 55 7.92 -5.04 8.63
N ALA A 56 8.56 -5.12 7.46
CA ALA A 56 8.77 -3.93 6.65
C ALA A 56 7.42 -3.35 6.23
N ARG A 57 7.32 -2.02 6.24
CA ARG A 57 6.11 -1.30 5.80
C ARG A 57 5.77 -1.62 4.35
N ASN A 58 6.78 -1.61 3.48
CA ASN A 58 6.66 -1.98 2.08
C ASN A 58 7.56 -3.18 1.76
N ARG A 59 6.95 -4.20 1.16
CA ARG A 59 7.63 -5.39 0.63
C ARG A 59 7.13 -5.61 -0.79
N ALA A 60 8.05 -5.72 -1.75
CA ALA A 60 7.75 -5.97 -3.14
C ALA A 60 8.45 -7.23 -3.64
N GLU A 61 7.66 -8.14 -4.20
CA GLU A 61 8.15 -9.28 -4.96
C GLU A 61 8.30 -8.87 -6.42
N ILE A 62 9.55 -8.81 -6.86
CA ILE A 62 9.92 -8.35 -8.19
C ILE A 62 9.81 -9.52 -9.15
N SER A 63 8.97 -9.38 -10.18
CA SER A 63 8.81 -10.37 -11.25
C SER A 63 8.99 -9.71 -12.62
N THR A 64 9.11 -10.53 -13.66
CA THR A 64 9.18 -10.06 -15.05
C THR A 64 7.79 -10.04 -15.70
N ARG A 65 7.60 -9.15 -16.68
CA ARG A 65 6.42 -9.16 -17.57
C ARG A 65 6.63 -9.98 -18.84
N MET A 66 7.87 -10.42 -19.11
CA MET A 66 8.25 -11.13 -20.33
C MET A 66 9.17 -12.31 -20.04
N MET A 67 9.11 -13.33 -20.89
CA MET A 67 10.03 -14.45 -20.85
C MET A 67 11.35 -14.07 -21.52
N ALA A 68 12.47 -14.11 -20.80
CA ALA A 68 13.80 -13.83 -21.34
C ALA A 68 14.91 -14.36 -20.42
N ARG A 69 16.10 -14.55 -20.98
CA ARG A 69 17.29 -14.92 -20.21
C ARG A 69 17.81 -13.74 -19.41
N VAL A 70 18.30 -13.96 -18.20
CA VAL A 70 18.98 -12.93 -17.39
C VAL A 70 20.38 -12.70 -17.93
N SER A 71 20.60 -11.53 -18.53
CA SER A 71 21.92 -11.10 -19.03
C SER A 71 22.81 -10.57 -17.91
N ASP A 72 22.23 -9.84 -16.96
CA ASP A 72 22.98 -9.23 -15.87
C ASP A 72 22.12 -9.09 -14.60
N LEU A 73 22.75 -9.31 -13.46
CA LEU A 73 22.16 -9.18 -12.13
C LEU A 73 23.04 -8.24 -11.32
N THR A 74 22.51 -7.07 -10.98
CA THR A 74 23.28 -5.99 -10.32
C THR A 74 23.04 -5.94 -8.80
N ALA A 75 22.04 -6.64 -8.29
CA ALA A 75 21.67 -6.64 -6.87
C ALA A 75 21.65 -8.06 -6.30
N ASP A 76 22.24 -8.22 -5.11
CA ASP A 76 22.24 -9.47 -4.35
C ASP A 76 21.64 -9.23 -2.95
N VAL A 77 21.34 -10.31 -2.23
CA VAL A 77 20.79 -10.25 -0.87
C VAL A 77 21.70 -9.40 0.04
N GLY A 78 21.11 -8.47 0.78
CA GLY A 78 21.81 -7.47 1.60
C GLY A 78 22.18 -6.18 0.86
N THR A 79 21.95 -6.11 -0.46
CA THR A 79 22.26 -4.90 -1.24
C THR A 79 21.20 -3.83 -1.02
N LYS A 80 21.65 -2.63 -0.63
CA LYS A 80 20.78 -1.43 -0.59
C LYS A 80 20.55 -0.88 -1.99
N VAL A 81 19.30 -0.59 -2.31
CA VAL A 81 18.86 -0.12 -3.61
C VAL A 81 18.07 1.17 -3.49
N ARG A 82 18.15 2.02 -4.52
CA ARG A 82 17.34 3.25 -4.63
C ARG A 82 16.14 3.01 -5.54
N ALA A 83 15.07 3.79 -5.35
CA ALA A 83 13.94 3.79 -6.27
C ALA A 83 14.42 4.04 -7.72
N GLY A 84 13.95 3.22 -8.67
CA GLY A 84 14.31 3.29 -10.09
C GLY A 84 15.67 2.67 -10.46
N GLN A 85 16.45 2.17 -9.49
CA GLN A 85 17.72 1.48 -9.75
C GLN A 85 17.46 0.16 -10.51
N VAL A 86 18.26 -0.11 -11.54
CA VAL A 86 18.19 -1.39 -12.28
C VAL A 86 18.73 -2.51 -11.40
N LEU A 87 17.94 -3.57 -11.25
CA LEU A 87 18.27 -4.76 -10.47
C LEU A 87 18.68 -5.92 -11.39
N ILE A 88 17.91 -6.11 -12.46
CA ILE A 88 18.08 -7.21 -13.42
C ILE A 88 17.99 -6.63 -14.84
N ARG A 89 18.89 -7.06 -15.72
CA ARG A 89 18.75 -6.91 -17.17
C ARG A 89 18.48 -8.27 -17.81
N LEU A 90 17.43 -8.31 -18.60
CA LEU A 90 17.08 -9.44 -19.45
C LEU A 90 17.69 -9.27 -20.85
N GLY A 91 17.86 -10.38 -21.56
CA GLY A 91 18.32 -10.41 -22.94
C GLY A 91 17.37 -9.67 -23.86
N THR A 92 17.92 -8.86 -24.76
CA THR A 92 17.18 -7.96 -25.65
C THR A 92 17.45 -8.24 -27.13
N GLU A 93 18.04 -9.37 -27.48
CA GLU A 93 18.46 -9.67 -28.86
C GLU A 93 17.27 -9.62 -29.82
N ASP A 94 16.17 -10.30 -29.47
CA ASP A 94 14.94 -10.30 -30.28
C ASP A 94 14.26 -8.93 -30.30
N ILE A 95 14.30 -8.20 -29.19
CA ILE A 95 13.71 -6.86 -29.08
C ILE A 95 14.47 -5.85 -29.96
N ALA A 96 15.80 -5.92 -29.98
CA ALA A 96 16.62 -5.03 -30.79
C ALA A 96 16.35 -5.25 -32.29
N ALA A 97 16.25 -6.50 -32.73
CA ALA A 97 15.92 -6.83 -34.11
C ALA A 97 14.50 -6.34 -34.49
N ASN A 98 13.52 -6.57 -33.62
CA ASN A 98 12.15 -6.10 -33.84
C ASN A 98 12.05 -4.56 -33.87
N ARG A 99 12.83 -3.88 -33.03
CA ARG A 99 12.91 -2.43 -33.00
C ARG A 99 13.44 -1.89 -34.32
N ALA A 100 14.56 -2.43 -34.81
CA ALA A 100 15.13 -2.02 -36.09
C ALA A 100 14.14 -2.23 -37.25
N LYS A 101 13.39 -3.33 -37.23
CA LYS A 101 12.31 -3.60 -38.21
C LYS A 101 11.18 -2.57 -38.13
N ALA A 102 10.73 -2.21 -36.92
CA ALA A 102 9.68 -1.23 -36.71
C ALA A 102 10.14 0.19 -37.11
N GLU A 103 11.38 0.57 -36.78
CA GLU A 103 11.99 1.85 -37.21
C GLU A 103 12.04 1.93 -38.75
N ALA A 104 12.42 0.85 -39.42
CA ALA A 104 12.41 0.78 -40.89
C ALA A 104 10.99 0.93 -41.46
N ALA A 105 9.98 0.31 -40.83
CA ALA A 105 8.59 0.46 -41.25
C ALA A 105 8.08 1.90 -41.11
N VAL A 106 8.47 2.60 -40.03
CA VAL A 106 8.19 4.03 -39.85
C VAL A 106 8.84 4.86 -40.95
N MET A 107 10.10 4.61 -41.29
CA MET A 107 10.79 5.32 -42.38
C MET A 107 10.07 5.14 -43.72
N VAL A 108 9.67 3.90 -44.06
CA VAL A 108 8.94 3.60 -45.29
C VAL A 108 7.58 4.30 -45.32
N ALA A 109 6.82 4.22 -44.22
CA ALA A 109 5.50 4.86 -44.14
C ALA A 109 5.58 6.39 -44.16
N SER A 110 6.63 6.97 -43.55
CA SER A 110 6.90 8.41 -43.59
C SER A 110 7.18 8.88 -45.01
N ALA A 111 8.05 8.18 -45.73
CA ALA A 111 8.34 8.49 -47.13
C ALA A 111 7.09 8.40 -48.02
N ALA A 112 6.25 7.37 -47.81
CA ALA A 112 5.00 7.22 -48.55
C ALA A 112 4.01 8.37 -48.24
N ARG A 113 3.91 8.79 -46.98
CA ARG A 113 3.10 9.94 -46.57
C ARG A 113 3.60 11.23 -47.21
N ASP A 114 4.91 11.46 -47.24
CA ASP A 114 5.51 12.67 -47.82
C ASP A 114 5.30 12.74 -49.34
N GLU A 115 5.36 11.61 -50.05
CA GLU A 115 5.03 11.58 -51.48
C GLU A 115 3.54 11.85 -51.72
N ALA A 116 2.65 11.23 -50.95
CA ALA A 116 1.21 11.46 -51.05
C ALA A 116 0.84 12.92 -50.73
N GLU A 117 1.54 13.56 -49.80
CA GLU A 117 1.34 14.96 -49.43
C GLU A 117 1.74 15.90 -50.57
N LYS A 118 2.90 15.66 -51.18
CA LYS A 118 3.33 16.41 -52.37
C LYS A 118 2.36 16.20 -53.54
N HIS A 119 1.85 14.99 -53.73
CA HIS A 119 0.87 14.70 -54.77
C HIS A 119 -0.46 15.43 -54.52
N ALA A 120 -1.00 15.37 -53.30
CA ALA A 120 -2.21 16.10 -52.93
C ALA A 120 -2.05 17.62 -53.12
N SER A 121 -0.92 18.19 -52.67
CA SER A 121 -0.61 19.61 -52.85
C SER A 121 -0.52 20.01 -54.33
N ARG A 122 0.08 19.18 -55.19
CA ARG A 122 0.07 19.39 -56.64
C ARG A 122 -1.35 19.37 -57.21
N MET A 123 -2.19 18.43 -56.81
CA MET A 123 -3.57 18.34 -57.30
C MET A 123 -4.42 19.53 -56.85
N ASP A 124 -4.20 20.04 -55.63
CA ASP A 124 -4.85 21.27 -55.16
C ASP A 124 -4.47 22.48 -56.04
N ALA A 125 -3.18 22.63 -56.37
CA ALA A 125 -2.70 23.70 -57.21
C ALA A 125 -3.21 23.62 -58.66
N LEU A 126 -3.39 22.40 -59.20
CA LEU A 126 -3.93 22.19 -60.55
C LEU A 126 -5.45 22.39 -60.60
N LEU A 127 -6.19 22.01 -59.55
CA LEU A 127 -7.63 22.26 -59.45
C LEU A 127 -7.92 23.76 -59.39
N ALA A 128 -7.09 24.53 -58.66
CA ALA A 128 -7.19 25.99 -58.61
C ALA A 128 -6.95 26.68 -59.96
N GLN A 129 -6.38 25.97 -60.93
CA GLN A 129 -6.17 26.42 -62.31
C GLN A 129 -7.16 25.76 -63.29
N ASP A 130 -8.18 25.05 -62.79
CA ASP A 130 -9.17 24.29 -63.56
C ASP A 130 -8.56 23.22 -64.51
N VAL A 131 -7.35 22.74 -64.21
CA VAL A 131 -6.61 21.77 -65.05
C VAL A 131 -7.02 20.33 -64.76
N VAL A 132 -7.50 20.03 -63.55
CA VAL A 132 -7.92 18.68 -63.13
C VAL A 132 -9.34 18.67 -62.55
N PRO A 133 -10.13 17.60 -62.74
CA PRO A 133 -11.43 17.43 -62.09
C PRO A 133 -11.32 17.29 -60.57
N GLN A 134 -12.35 17.76 -59.84
CA GLN A 134 -12.44 17.64 -58.38
C GLN A 134 -12.25 16.19 -57.87
N VAL A 135 -12.78 15.19 -58.58
CA VAL A 135 -12.61 13.76 -58.24
C VAL A 135 -11.14 13.34 -58.17
N GLN A 136 -10.28 13.87 -59.04
CA GLN A 136 -8.84 13.52 -59.03
C GLN A 136 -8.14 14.10 -57.79
N ARG A 137 -8.48 15.34 -57.43
CA ARG A 137 -8.00 15.97 -56.20
C ARG A 137 -8.47 15.21 -54.97
N ASP A 138 -9.75 14.85 -54.91
CA ASP A 138 -10.30 14.11 -53.77
C ASP A 138 -9.68 12.71 -53.62
N GLN A 139 -9.37 12.04 -54.74
CA GLN A 139 -8.63 10.78 -54.74
C GLN A 139 -7.20 10.94 -54.18
N ALA A 140 -6.50 12.04 -54.50
CA ALA A 140 -5.18 12.34 -53.96
C ALA A 140 -5.21 12.62 -52.45
N HIS A 141 -6.23 13.34 -51.97
CA HIS A 141 -6.44 13.56 -50.54
C HIS A 141 -6.79 12.27 -49.80
N LEU A 142 -7.57 11.38 -50.41
CA LEU A 142 -7.83 10.05 -49.86
C LEU A 142 -6.55 9.23 -49.71
N GLN A 143 -5.67 9.26 -50.72
CA GLN A 143 -4.36 8.59 -50.67
C GLN A 143 -3.46 9.18 -49.58
N LEU A 144 -3.43 10.50 -49.42
CA LEU A 144 -2.71 11.16 -48.32
C LEU A 144 -3.22 10.67 -46.96
N LYS A 145 -4.54 10.65 -46.77
CA LYS A 145 -5.15 10.17 -45.52
C LYS A 145 -4.83 8.70 -45.23
N GLN A 146 -4.78 7.86 -46.27
CA GLN A 146 -4.37 6.47 -46.16
C GLN A 146 -2.90 6.35 -45.72
N ALA A 147 -2.00 7.11 -46.36
CA ALA A 147 -0.57 7.10 -46.03
C ALA A 147 -0.29 7.64 -44.61
N GLN A 148 -1.00 8.69 -44.18
CA GLN A 148 -0.95 9.19 -42.80
C GLN A 148 -1.39 8.11 -41.79
N SER A 149 -2.44 7.36 -42.11
CA SER A 149 -2.91 6.27 -41.24
C SER A 149 -1.89 5.13 -41.15
N GLN A 150 -1.22 4.81 -42.25
CA GLN A 150 -0.15 3.81 -42.26
C GLN A 150 1.07 4.25 -41.44
N LEU A 151 1.45 5.53 -41.52
CA LEU A 151 2.50 6.10 -40.66
C LEU A 151 2.11 6.04 -39.17
N ALA A 152 0.87 6.37 -38.83
CA ALA A 152 0.38 6.27 -37.46
C ALA A 152 0.44 4.83 -36.94
N MET A 153 0.03 3.85 -37.76
CA MET A 153 0.15 2.43 -37.43
C MET A 153 1.61 1.99 -37.21
N ALA A 154 2.52 2.32 -38.13
CA ALA A 154 3.93 1.96 -38.00
C ALA A 154 4.57 2.58 -36.75
N THR A 155 4.20 3.83 -36.43
CA THR A 155 4.67 4.54 -35.23
C THR A 155 4.15 3.87 -33.96
N ALA A 156 2.88 3.43 -33.95
CA ALA A 156 2.32 2.68 -32.84
C ALA A 156 3.03 1.33 -32.64
N THR A 157 3.35 0.60 -33.71
CA THR A 157 4.15 -0.63 -33.63
C THR A 157 5.54 -0.36 -33.07
N LEU A 158 6.22 0.72 -33.47
CA LEU A 158 7.51 1.09 -32.88
C LEU A 158 7.38 1.34 -31.37
N SER A 159 6.38 2.12 -30.94
CA SER A 159 6.13 2.40 -29.52
C SER A 159 5.84 1.13 -28.72
N GLU A 160 5.13 0.16 -29.30
CA GLU A 160 4.88 -1.14 -28.68
C GLU A 160 6.19 -1.90 -28.42
N VAL A 161 7.09 -1.94 -29.41
CA VAL A 161 8.39 -2.62 -29.28
C VAL A 161 9.30 -1.91 -28.28
N GLU A 162 9.32 -0.58 -28.26
CA GLU A 162 10.06 0.19 -27.26
C GLU A 162 9.55 -0.06 -25.84
N THR A 163 8.22 -0.12 -25.68
CA THR A 163 7.59 -0.47 -24.41
C THR A 163 7.98 -1.88 -23.96
N ALA A 164 7.96 -2.84 -24.88
CA ALA A 164 8.44 -4.20 -24.61
C ALA A 164 9.91 -4.22 -24.18
N GLY A 165 10.76 -3.40 -24.80
CA GLY A 165 12.17 -3.24 -24.41
C GLY A 165 12.37 -2.62 -23.04
N SER A 166 11.46 -1.74 -22.60
CA SER A 166 11.52 -1.18 -21.24
C SER A 166 11.37 -2.26 -20.15
N TYR A 167 10.64 -3.34 -20.44
CA TYR A 167 10.45 -4.46 -19.52
C TYR A 167 11.70 -5.35 -19.37
N ALA A 168 12.66 -5.25 -20.28
CA ALA A 168 13.94 -5.95 -20.16
C ALA A 168 14.82 -5.40 -19.02
N SER A 169 14.57 -4.17 -18.57
CA SER A 169 15.26 -3.58 -17.41
C SER A 169 14.33 -3.54 -16.21
N ILE A 170 14.51 -4.49 -15.30
CA ILE A 170 13.72 -4.59 -14.07
C ILE A 170 14.32 -3.65 -13.02
N ARG A 171 13.49 -2.77 -12.47
CA ARG A 171 13.91 -1.70 -11.55
C ARG A 171 13.25 -1.83 -10.18
N ALA A 172 13.92 -1.31 -9.16
CA ALA A 172 13.37 -1.22 -7.82
C ALA A 172 12.20 -0.22 -7.75
N PRO A 173 11.03 -0.60 -7.21
CA PRO A 173 9.87 0.29 -7.11
C PRO A 173 10.05 1.38 -6.04
N PHE A 174 10.83 1.10 -5.00
CA PHE A 174 11.15 2.03 -3.91
C PHE A 174 12.58 1.80 -3.41
N ALA A 175 13.08 2.70 -2.55
CA ALA A 175 14.38 2.54 -1.91
C ALA A 175 14.29 1.53 -0.76
N GLY A 176 15.24 0.61 -0.68
CA GLY A 176 15.17 -0.51 0.25
C GLY A 176 16.39 -1.40 0.21
N GLU A 177 16.24 -2.62 0.69
CA GLU A 177 17.25 -3.66 0.71
C GLU A 177 16.70 -4.94 0.08
N VAL A 178 17.53 -5.64 -0.68
CA VAL A 178 17.17 -6.94 -1.24
C VAL A 178 17.25 -7.99 -0.14
N VAL A 179 16.12 -8.62 0.19
CA VAL A 179 16.04 -9.64 1.26
C VAL A 179 15.96 -11.06 0.72
N GLY A 180 15.67 -11.23 -0.58
CA GLY A 180 15.55 -12.53 -1.21
C GLY A 180 15.93 -12.50 -2.68
N ARG A 181 16.53 -13.60 -3.13
CA ARG A 181 16.93 -13.82 -4.53
C ARG A 181 16.57 -15.23 -4.95
N TYR A 182 15.94 -15.34 -6.11
CA TYR A 182 15.42 -16.59 -6.67
C TYR A 182 15.84 -16.83 -8.13
N ILE A 183 16.74 -15.99 -8.65
CA ILE A 183 17.24 -16.07 -10.02
C ILE A 183 18.75 -15.81 -10.05
N ASP A 184 19.44 -16.47 -10.97
CA ASP A 184 20.86 -16.26 -11.26
C ASP A 184 21.07 -15.73 -12.69
N LYS A 185 22.28 -15.20 -12.93
CA LYS A 185 22.69 -14.80 -14.27
C LYS A 185 22.77 -16.02 -15.18
N GLY A 186 22.13 -15.95 -16.35
CA GLY A 186 22.02 -17.06 -17.30
C GLY A 186 20.70 -17.84 -17.21
N ASP A 187 19.96 -17.70 -16.12
CA ASP A 187 18.64 -18.33 -15.96
C ASP A 187 17.59 -17.68 -16.86
N VAL A 188 16.49 -18.41 -17.08
CA VAL A 188 15.33 -17.89 -17.81
C VAL A 188 14.31 -17.36 -16.81
N ALA A 189 14.04 -16.06 -16.87
CA ALA A 189 12.97 -15.43 -16.12
C ALA A 189 11.64 -15.61 -16.85
N ALA A 190 10.57 -15.92 -16.12
CA ALA A 190 9.22 -16.07 -16.65
C ALA A 190 8.20 -15.28 -15.79
N PRO A 191 7.11 -14.75 -16.39
CA PRO A 191 6.07 -14.07 -15.62
C PRO A 191 5.44 -14.96 -14.56
N GLY A 192 5.12 -14.37 -13.41
CA GLY A 192 4.52 -15.07 -12.27
C GLY A 192 5.52 -15.74 -11.32
N MET A 193 6.80 -15.82 -11.66
CA MET A 193 7.86 -16.27 -10.75
C MET A 193 8.53 -15.07 -10.06
N PRO A 194 8.67 -15.06 -8.72
CA PRO A 194 9.43 -14.03 -8.03
C PRO A 194 10.92 -14.19 -8.38
N LEU A 195 11.57 -13.09 -8.75
CA LEU A 195 13.00 -13.04 -9.09
C LEU A 195 13.83 -12.48 -7.93
N LEU A 196 13.34 -11.40 -7.33
CA LEU A 196 13.95 -10.72 -6.17
C LEU A 196 12.86 -10.27 -5.21
N VAL A 197 13.21 -10.10 -3.94
CA VAL A 197 12.35 -9.50 -2.92
C VAL A 197 13.05 -8.28 -2.37
N VAL A 198 12.38 -7.13 -2.42
CA VAL A 198 12.89 -5.87 -1.87
C VAL A 198 11.99 -5.42 -0.73
N GLU A 199 12.61 -5.09 0.40
CA GLU A 199 11.94 -4.51 1.57
C GLU A 199 12.45 -3.10 1.84
N GLU A 200 11.56 -2.21 2.26
CA GLU A 200 11.94 -0.83 2.60
C GLU A 200 12.80 -0.81 3.88
N ALA A 201 13.95 -0.13 3.82
CA ALA A 201 14.93 -0.09 4.91
C ALA A 201 14.57 0.90 6.05
N GLY A 202 13.34 1.42 6.06
CA GLY A 202 12.88 2.51 6.92
C GLY A 202 12.02 2.03 8.11
N PRO A 203 10.99 2.81 8.52
CA PRO A 203 10.14 2.47 9.65
C PRO A 203 9.46 1.12 9.44
N ARG A 204 9.53 0.27 10.46
CA ARG A 204 8.91 -1.05 10.47
C ARG A 204 7.61 -1.01 11.26
N ASP A 205 6.63 -1.76 10.78
CA ASP A 205 5.32 -1.84 11.42
C ASP A 205 5.26 -3.15 12.25
N GLY A 206 4.68 -3.08 13.45
CA GLY A 206 4.40 -4.27 14.27
C GLY A 206 3.03 -4.85 13.92
N ARG A 207 2.97 -6.14 13.57
CA ARG A 207 1.70 -6.87 13.42
C ARG A 207 1.51 -7.78 14.62
N LEU A 208 0.51 -7.47 15.44
CA LEU A 208 0.18 -8.24 16.64
C LEU A 208 -1.07 -9.10 16.41
N ALA A 209 -1.03 -10.36 16.84
CA ALA A 209 -2.18 -11.25 16.82
C ALA A 209 -2.95 -11.12 18.13
N VAL A 210 -3.97 -10.26 18.13
CA VAL A 210 -4.79 -10.00 19.33
C VAL A 210 -5.98 -10.97 19.37
N PRO A 211 -6.18 -11.74 20.47
CA PRO A 211 -7.36 -12.56 20.64
C PRO A 211 -8.65 -11.72 20.61
N VAL A 212 -9.73 -12.27 20.02
CA VAL A 212 -10.99 -11.55 19.80
C VAL A 212 -11.58 -10.95 21.09
N GLY A 213 -11.41 -11.62 22.23
CA GLY A 213 -11.90 -11.13 23.53
C GLY A 213 -11.15 -9.90 24.06
N ALA A 214 -9.90 -9.69 23.64
CA ALA A 214 -9.12 -8.49 23.97
C ALA A 214 -9.27 -7.39 22.90
N ALA A 215 -9.67 -7.76 21.67
CA ALA A 215 -9.83 -6.83 20.55
C ALA A 215 -11.03 -5.88 20.71
N SER A 216 -12.07 -6.28 21.45
CA SER A 216 -13.28 -5.46 21.67
C SER A 216 -13.03 -4.18 22.48
N GLY A 217 -11.91 -4.07 23.18
CA GLY A 217 -11.52 -2.88 23.94
C GLY A 217 -10.48 -1.98 23.25
N LEU A 218 -10.08 -2.29 22.01
CA LEU A 218 -9.05 -1.53 21.29
C LEU A 218 -9.66 -0.55 20.29
N GLU A 219 -9.29 0.72 20.41
CA GLU A 219 -9.64 1.78 19.46
C GLU A 219 -8.40 2.25 18.67
N VAL A 220 -8.61 2.86 17.50
CA VAL A 220 -7.51 3.45 16.72
C VAL A 220 -6.87 4.58 17.53
N GLY A 221 -5.56 4.44 17.82
CA GLY A 221 -4.82 5.37 18.68
C GLY A 221 -4.51 4.83 20.08
N SER A 222 -5.00 3.63 20.42
CA SER A 222 -4.62 2.92 21.65
C SER A 222 -3.09 2.72 21.70
N THR A 223 -2.48 3.09 22.83
CA THR A 223 -1.06 2.80 23.06
C THR A 223 -0.92 1.39 23.59
N ILE A 224 -0.19 0.54 22.86
CA ILE A 224 0.17 -0.82 23.28
C ILE A 224 1.57 -0.74 23.90
N GLN A 225 1.73 -1.26 25.12
CA GLN A 225 3.02 -1.31 25.84
C GLN A 225 3.64 -2.70 25.75
#